data_AF-A0A915DMT9-F1
#
_entry.id   AF-A0A915DMT9-F1
#
_cell.length_a   1.000
_cell.length_b   1.000
_cell.length_c   1.000
_cell.angle_alpha   90.00
_cell.angle_beta   90.00
_cell.angle_gamma   90.00
#
_symmetry.space_group_name_H-M   'P 1'
#
loop_
_entity.id
_entity.type
_entity.pdbx_description
1 polymer ?
#
loop_
_entity_poly.entity_id
_entity_poly.type
_entity_poly.pdbx_seq_one_letter_code
_entity_poly.pdbx_strand_id
1 'polypeptide(L)'
;MKDDKYRCLEQRLTKSDRKKTQTLPRKSLHEVKRSASLPRIKKIAELILGSKRQTLSYEEFHQTSESVRHELHILSPEKKSSESAKLAPLEDIRLCISMSGRQRSQLKSELIKVKKDIFAPTHQVRQHLEQISAELELESSISNGKQFTWVSNVKIILERRLSRLHQSGSLDFSGRFGGNVFLFFVADKGGTTTKCAIGIGNVKRANSADNLLLISLFDDSDDHQNLDKLKDVLFNQLLFESVRVGGEEKAVKWFATGDLKILSALYGHMGSSSTFSCLLCEAPKNSFKDNNIYPARTLFSIDQGFCRYLYFSDAALSRKRTEQLGKNSKSISKQPILNVPIAHIVPPSLHIVQGLAQNTVNLMEEMNPELVPQLEIVYRSLGADKQNFYQTFTGNHIRKLLTGEVHQNRTYVASWIDAECFLQAAIATREIQSYARASFLVEDEIDHFETKTNQFFECMRVDFLSEIADGYRQRDKEEHEEVCLRID
;
A
#
# COMPACT_ATOMS: atom_id res chain seq x y z
N MET A 1 16.15 -115.71 -46.88
CA MET A 1 17.45 -115.04 -46.69
C MET A 1 17.26 -113.61 -47.19
N LYS A 2 16.48 -112.70 -46.59
CA LYS A 2 16.36 -112.10 -45.25
C LYS A 2 17.46 -111.07 -44.92
N ASP A 3 17.41 -110.03 -45.75
CA ASP A 3 17.95 -108.68 -45.61
C ASP A 3 17.16 -107.77 -44.66
N ASP A 4 17.87 -106.74 -44.19
CA ASP A 4 17.42 -105.35 -43.97
C ASP A 4 16.16 -105.07 -43.15
N LYS A 5 16.32 -105.08 -41.81
CA LYS A 5 15.38 -104.38 -40.93
C LYS A 5 15.91 -103.77 -39.62
N TYR A 6 17.23 -103.61 -39.45
CA TYR A 6 17.80 -103.09 -38.18
C TYR A 6 18.78 -101.90 -38.31
N ARG A 7 18.66 -101.08 -39.37
CA ARG A 7 19.47 -99.85 -39.53
C ARG A 7 18.69 -98.54 -39.35
N CYS A 8 17.59 -98.55 -38.58
CA CYS A 8 16.73 -97.37 -38.35
C CYS A 8 16.36 -97.14 -36.86
N LEU A 9 17.24 -97.49 -35.92
CA LEU A 9 16.99 -97.26 -34.48
C LEU A 9 18.10 -96.50 -33.73
N GLU A 10 19.26 -96.21 -34.34
CA GLU A 10 20.34 -95.43 -33.69
C GLU A 10 20.52 -93.98 -34.19
N GLN A 11 19.61 -93.46 -35.01
CA GLN A 11 19.66 -92.05 -35.47
C GLN A 11 18.47 -91.18 -35.04
N ARG A 12 17.66 -91.61 -34.07
CA ARG A 12 16.55 -90.81 -33.53
C ARG A 12 16.68 -90.38 -32.06
N LEU A 13 17.85 -90.51 -31.44
CA LEU A 13 18.05 -90.15 -30.02
C LEU A 13 19.12 -89.08 -29.74
N THR A 14 19.57 -88.28 -30.72
CA THR A 14 20.61 -87.26 -30.49
C THR A 14 20.35 -85.87 -31.08
N LYS A 15 19.08 -85.48 -31.32
CA LYS A 15 18.74 -84.12 -31.79
C LYS A 15 17.57 -83.43 -31.08
N SER A 16 17.27 -83.73 -29.81
CA SER A 16 16.30 -82.92 -29.02
C SER A 16 16.82 -82.33 -27.72
N ASP A 17 18.11 -82.46 -27.41
CA ASP A 17 18.71 -81.81 -26.23
C ASP A 17 19.83 -80.87 -26.66
N ARG A 18 19.48 -79.59 -26.86
CA ARG A 18 20.28 -78.38 -26.57
C ARG A 18 19.69 -77.16 -27.24
N LYS A 19 18.71 -76.55 -26.57
CA LYS A 19 18.51 -75.09 -26.48
C LYS A 19 17.64 -74.80 -25.26
N LYS A 20 18.18 -75.06 -24.06
CA LYS A 20 17.69 -74.40 -22.84
C LYS A 20 18.05 -72.92 -22.99
N THR A 21 17.09 -72.11 -23.41
CA THR A 21 17.17 -70.65 -23.30
C THR A 21 17.40 -70.31 -21.84
N GLN A 22 18.59 -69.81 -21.49
CA GLN A 22 18.84 -69.20 -20.19
C GLN A 22 17.92 -67.98 -20.06
N THR A 23 16.76 -68.16 -19.43
CA THR A 23 15.92 -67.05 -19.02
C THR A 23 16.57 -66.39 -17.81
N LEU A 24 17.03 -65.14 -17.97
CA LEU A 24 17.51 -64.32 -16.86
C LEU A 24 16.47 -64.31 -15.72
N PRO A 25 16.90 -64.38 -14.45
CA PRO A 25 15.99 -64.35 -13.31
C PRO A 25 15.14 -63.09 -13.37
N ARG A 26 13.82 -63.27 -13.28
CA ARG A 26 12.88 -62.15 -13.35
C ARG A 26 13.06 -61.29 -12.10
N LYS A 27 13.54 -60.06 -12.29
CA LYS A 27 13.50 -59.01 -11.28
C LYS A 27 12.07 -58.82 -10.77
N SER A 28 11.96 -58.55 -9.47
CA SER A 28 10.68 -58.29 -8.82
C SER A 28 10.01 -57.04 -9.43
N LEU A 29 8.68 -56.91 -9.29
CA LEU A 29 7.95 -55.79 -9.89
C LEU A 29 8.44 -54.41 -9.41
N HIS A 30 8.96 -54.32 -8.19
CA HIS A 30 9.51 -53.09 -7.60
C HIS A 30 10.94 -52.78 -8.07
N GLU A 31 11.66 -53.77 -8.62
CA GLU A 31 13.03 -53.62 -9.14
C GLU A 31 13.07 -53.27 -10.64
N VAL A 32 11.91 -53.19 -11.30
CA VAL A 32 11.80 -52.97 -12.74
C VAL A 32 11.28 -51.56 -13.02
N LYS A 33 11.90 -50.87 -14.00
CA LYS A 33 11.45 -49.54 -14.47
C LYS A 33 9.97 -49.60 -14.88
N ARG A 34 9.23 -48.50 -14.64
CA ARG A 34 7.77 -48.40 -14.88
C ARG A 34 7.36 -48.90 -16.28
N SER A 35 8.10 -48.53 -17.32
CA SER A 35 7.87 -48.97 -18.70
C SER A 35 7.96 -50.48 -18.91
N ALA A 36 8.82 -51.19 -18.19
CA ALA A 36 8.98 -52.63 -18.27
C ALA A 36 8.04 -53.39 -17.29
N SER A 37 7.49 -52.70 -16.29
CA SER A 37 6.45 -53.24 -15.38
C SER A 37 5.04 -53.17 -15.98
N LEU A 38 4.78 -52.17 -16.84
CA LEU A 38 3.47 -51.89 -17.45
C LEU A 38 2.86 -53.08 -18.19
N PRO A 39 3.57 -53.81 -19.07
CA PRO A 39 3.02 -54.99 -19.74
C PRO A 39 2.66 -56.12 -18.77
N ARG A 40 3.38 -56.25 -17.65
CA ARG A 40 3.14 -57.27 -16.62
C ARG A 40 1.90 -56.94 -15.81
N ILE A 41 1.76 -55.67 -15.39
CA ILE A 41 0.60 -55.16 -14.66
C ILE A 41 -0.65 -55.25 -15.54
N LYS A 42 -0.55 -54.87 -16.82
CA LYS A 42 -1.65 -54.98 -17.79
C LYS A 42 -2.15 -56.42 -17.92
N LYS A 43 -1.23 -57.39 -18.02
CA LYS A 43 -1.58 -58.81 -18.09
C LYS A 43 -2.22 -59.36 -16.80
N ILE A 44 -1.82 -58.85 -15.64
CA ILE A 44 -2.45 -59.19 -14.35
C ILE A 44 -3.86 -58.60 -14.28
N ALA A 45 -4.04 -57.35 -14.70
CA ALA A 45 -5.34 -56.70 -14.76
C ALA A 45 -6.30 -57.42 -15.74
N GLU A 46 -5.83 -57.81 -16.92
CA GLU A 46 -6.60 -58.61 -17.89
C GLU A 46 -7.04 -59.97 -17.32
N LEU A 47 -6.21 -60.59 -16.47
CA LEU A 47 -6.55 -61.86 -15.80
C LEU A 47 -7.57 -61.68 -14.67
N ILE A 48 -7.45 -60.61 -13.89
CA ILE A 48 -8.39 -60.28 -12.80
C ILE A 48 -9.77 -59.93 -13.35
N LEU A 49 -9.84 -59.24 -14.48
CA LEU A 49 -11.07 -58.71 -15.06
C LEU A 49 -11.78 -59.69 -16.02
N GLY A 50 -11.25 -60.90 -16.20
CA GLY A 50 -11.89 -61.95 -17.01
C GLY A 50 -12.00 -61.65 -18.52
N SER A 51 -11.42 -60.56 -19.00
CA SER A 51 -11.59 -60.07 -20.37
C SER A 51 -10.61 -60.73 -21.35
N LYS A 52 -10.93 -61.97 -21.75
CA LYS A 52 -10.28 -62.59 -22.92
C LYS A 52 -10.76 -61.87 -24.20
N ARG A 53 -9.97 -60.89 -24.67
CA ARG A 53 -9.90 -60.35 -26.06
C ARG A 53 -10.47 -58.96 -26.39
N GLN A 54 -10.66 -58.05 -25.44
CA GLN A 54 -10.78 -56.63 -25.80
C GLN A 54 -9.65 -55.82 -25.15
N THR A 55 -8.86 -55.17 -25.99
CA THR A 55 -7.89 -54.15 -25.55
C THR A 55 -8.67 -53.02 -24.88
N LEU A 56 -8.64 -52.99 -23.54
CA LEU A 56 -9.13 -51.86 -22.76
C LEU A 56 -8.47 -50.57 -23.25
N SER A 57 -9.27 -49.53 -23.44
CA SER A 57 -8.78 -48.17 -23.67
C SER A 57 -7.98 -47.70 -22.46
N TYR A 58 -7.15 -46.66 -22.62
CA TYR A 58 -6.37 -46.10 -21.51
C TYR A 58 -7.27 -45.63 -20.37
N GLU A 59 -8.43 -45.05 -20.70
CA GLU A 59 -9.41 -44.54 -19.74
C GLU A 59 -10.13 -45.68 -19.00
N GLU A 60 -10.51 -46.75 -19.71
CA GLU A 60 -11.13 -47.93 -19.11
C GLU A 60 -10.14 -48.64 -18.16
N PHE A 61 -8.86 -48.73 -18.56
CA PHE A 61 -7.81 -49.26 -17.68
C PHE A 61 -7.62 -48.40 -16.43
N HIS A 62 -7.68 -47.06 -16.56
CA HIS A 62 -7.49 -46.15 -15.43
C HIS A 62 -8.66 -46.21 -14.45
N GLN A 63 -9.90 -46.21 -14.94
CA GLN A 63 -11.10 -46.37 -14.10
C GLN A 63 -11.12 -47.72 -13.40
N THR A 64 -10.77 -48.79 -14.12
CA THR A 64 -10.77 -50.13 -13.53
C THR A 64 -9.63 -50.32 -12.52
N SER A 65 -8.47 -49.70 -12.75
CA SER A 65 -7.38 -49.65 -11.77
C SER A 65 -7.78 -48.92 -10.49
N GLU A 66 -8.62 -47.89 -10.57
CA GLU A 66 -9.14 -47.17 -9.41
C GLU A 66 -10.16 -48.02 -8.64
N SER A 67 -11.08 -48.71 -9.33
CA SER A 67 -12.03 -49.64 -8.70
C SER A 67 -11.33 -50.82 -8.01
N VAL A 68 -10.29 -51.40 -8.63
CA VAL A 68 -9.52 -52.49 -8.01
C VAL A 68 -8.71 -52.00 -6.80
N ARG A 69 -8.21 -50.76 -6.82
CA ARG A 69 -7.59 -50.13 -5.64
C ARG A 69 -8.59 -49.91 -4.51
N HIS A 70 -9.83 -49.58 -4.86
CA HIS A 70 -10.91 -49.36 -3.90
C HIS A 70 -11.44 -50.68 -3.29
N GLU A 71 -11.47 -51.79 -4.05
CA GLU A 71 -11.88 -53.10 -3.52
C GLU A 71 -10.78 -53.78 -2.69
N LEU A 72 -9.50 -53.61 -3.04
CA LEU A 72 -8.36 -54.24 -2.34
C LEU A 72 -7.96 -53.52 -1.05
N HIS A 73 -8.92 -53.08 -0.24
CA HIS A 73 -8.77 -52.29 0.99
C HIS A 73 -7.99 -52.96 2.15
N ILE A 74 -6.98 -53.81 1.89
CA ILE A 74 -6.17 -54.48 2.93
C ILE A 74 -4.69 -54.49 2.52
N LEU A 75 -3.89 -53.76 3.31
CA LEU A 75 -2.41 -53.66 3.36
C LEU A 75 -1.72 -52.54 2.57
N SER A 76 -1.94 -51.30 3.00
CA SER A 76 -0.80 -50.53 3.53
C SER A 76 -1.27 -49.63 4.67
N PRO A 77 -0.61 -49.65 5.84
CA PRO A 77 -0.72 -48.53 6.78
C PRO A 77 -0.21 -47.30 6.04
N GLU A 78 -0.78 -46.14 6.35
CA GLU A 78 -0.39 -44.82 5.84
C GLU A 78 1.09 -44.74 5.42
N LYS A 79 1.40 -45.11 4.17
CA LYS A 79 2.52 -44.51 3.47
C LYS A 79 1.97 -43.18 3.00
N LYS A 80 1.95 -42.22 3.93
CA LYS A 80 2.44 -40.88 3.62
C LYS A 80 3.85 -41.09 3.08
N SER A 81 3.95 -41.46 1.79
CA SER A 81 5.19 -41.24 1.07
C SER A 81 5.52 -39.78 1.31
N SER A 82 6.77 -39.52 1.64
CA SER A 82 7.37 -38.21 1.80
C SER A 82 7.33 -37.37 0.50
N GLU A 83 6.28 -37.47 -0.32
CA GLU A 83 5.85 -36.39 -1.18
C GLU A 83 5.41 -35.30 -0.22
N SER A 84 6.32 -34.36 0.04
CA SER A 84 6.00 -33.09 0.69
C SER A 84 4.69 -32.60 0.09
N ALA A 85 3.65 -32.48 0.93
CA ALA A 85 2.37 -31.92 0.52
C ALA A 85 2.69 -30.57 -0.11
N LYS A 86 2.60 -30.50 -1.44
CA LYS A 86 2.84 -29.26 -2.15
C LYS A 86 1.72 -28.31 -1.78
N LEU A 87 2.08 -27.07 -1.53
CA LEU A 87 1.14 -25.98 -1.32
C LEU A 87 0.19 -25.89 -2.52
N ALA A 88 -1.07 -25.54 -2.24
CA ALA A 88 -1.95 -25.09 -3.30
C ALA A 88 -1.39 -23.80 -3.93
N PRO A 89 -1.66 -23.49 -5.21
CA PRO A 89 -1.13 -22.29 -5.86
C PRO A 89 -1.42 -20.98 -5.09
N LEU A 90 -2.60 -20.86 -4.47
CA LEU A 90 -2.96 -19.69 -3.67
C LEU A 90 -2.16 -19.59 -2.36
N GLU A 91 -1.88 -20.72 -1.71
CA GLU A 91 -1.06 -20.76 -0.48
C GLU A 91 0.40 -20.43 -0.79
N ASP A 92 0.90 -20.92 -1.93
CA ASP A 92 2.21 -20.57 -2.47
C ASP A 92 2.32 -19.06 -2.75
N ILE A 93 1.34 -18.48 -3.44
CA ILE A 93 1.28 -17.02 -3.67
C ILE A 93 1.32 -16.26 -2.35
N ARG A 94 0.50 -16.65 -1.37
CA ARG A 94 0.46 -16.00 -0.05
C ARG A 94 1.79 -16.07 0.68
N LEU A 95 2.46 -17.23 0.64
CA LEU A 95 3.79 -17.43 1.23
C LEU A 95 4.85 -16.56 0.54
N CYS A 96 4.69 -16.30 -0.76
CA CYS A 96 5.67 -15.59 -1.57
C CYS A 96 5.34 -14.12 -1.86
N ILE A 97 4.35 -13.50 -1.19
CA ILE A 97 3.95 -12.10 -1.44
C ILE A 97 5.14 -11.12 -1.36
N SER A 98 6.09 -11.35 -0.44
CA SER A 98 7.27 -10.49 -0.26
C SER A 98 8.48 -10.94 -1.07
N MET A 99 8.34 -11.93 -1.96
CA MET A 99 9.42 -12.49 -2.75
C MET A 99 9.18 -12.26 -4.25
N SER A 100 10.22 -11.82 -4.95
CA SER A 100 10.18 -11.82 -6.41
C SER A 100 10.02 -13.23 -6.98
N GLY A 101 9.43 -13.35 -8.16
CA GLY A 101 9.33 -14.64 -8.86
C GLY A 101 10.68 -15.34 -9.06
N ARG A 102 11.77 -14.56 -9.18
CA ARG A 102 13.15 -15.08 -9.24
C ARG A 102 13.58 -15.68 -7.90
N GLN A 103 13.39 -14.95 -6.79
CA GLN A 103 13.71 -15.45 -5.44
C GLN A 103 12.89 -16.71 -5.12
N ARG A 104 11.59 -16.74 -5.46
CA ARG A 104 10.76 -17.94 -5.32
C ARG A 104 11.33 -19.11 -6.13
N SER A 105 11.71 -18.88 -7.39
CA SER A 105 12.27 -19.92 -8.26
C SER A 105 13.61 -20.46 -7.75
N GLN A 106 14.46 -19.59 -7.22
CA GLN A 106 15.72 -19.96 -6.57
C GLN A 106 15.46 -20.81 -5.31
N LEU A 107 14.58 -20.35 -4.42
CA LEU A 107 14.23 -21.07 -3.19
C LEU A 107 13.63 -22.45 -3.52
N LYS A 108 12.72 -22.52 -4.50
CA LYS A 108 12.17 -23.78 -5.00
C LYS A 108 13.27 -24.71 -5.52
N SER A 109 14.23 -24.19 -6.29
CA SER A 109 15.37 -24.98 -6.80
C SER A 109 16.22 -25.57 -5.66
N GLU A 110 16.54 -24.78 -4.64
CA GLU A 110 17.29 -25.28 -3.47
C GLU A 110 16.50 -26.32 -2.67
N LEU A 111 15.19 -26.12 -2.48
CA LEU A 111 14.33 -27.11 -1.81
C LEU A 111 14.21 -28.43 -2.60
N ILE A 112 14.20 -28.37 -3.93
CA ILE A 112 14.23 -29.58 -4.78
C ILE A 112 15.52 -30.36 -4.56
N LYS A 113 16.68 -29.70 -4.48
CA LYS A 113 17.98 -30.36 -4.24
C LYS A 113 17.99 -31.14 -2.92
N VAL A 114 17.37 -30.61 -1.87
CA VAL A 114 17.25 -31.27 -0.55
C VAL A 114 16.00 -32.15 -0.41
N LYS A 115 15.27 -32.41 -1.51
CA LYS A 115 14.04 -33.23 -1.55
C LYS A 115 12.93 -32.76 -0.59
N LYS A 116 12.77 -31.43 -0.44
CA LYS A 116 11.75 -30.77 0.40
C LYS A 116 10.94 -29.72 -0.38
N ASP A 117 10.64 -29.96 -1.66
CA ASP A 117 9.84 -29.03 -2.46
C ASP A 117 8.40 -28.95 -1.94
N ILE A 118 8.10 -27.87 -1.22
CA ILE A 118 6.75 -27.56 -0.74
C ILE A 118 5.98 -26.67 -1.72
N PHE A 119 6.62 -26.12 -2.77
CA PHE A 119 5.97 -25.13 -3.63
C PHE A 119 5.08 -25.77 -4.68
N ALA A 120 4.01 -25.07 -5.04
CA ALA A 120 3.19 -25.39 -6.20
C ALA A 120 4.04 -25.34 -7.49
N PRO A 121 3.64 -26.06 -8.55
CA PRO A 121 4.20 -25.89 -9.88
C PRO A 121 4.10 -24.44 -10.36
N THR A 122 5.20 -23.87 -10.87
CA THR A 122 5.26 -22.44 -11.27
C THR A 122 4.22 -22.07 -12.33
N HIS A 123 3.88 -22.97 -13.25
CA HIS A 123 2.84 -22.70 -14.27
C HIS A 123 1.44 -22.56 -13.64
N GLN A 124 1.13 -23.35 -12.59
CA GLN A 124 -0.16 -23.24 -11.88
C GLN A 124 -0.25 -21.94 -11.07
N VAL A 125 0.87 -21.52 -10.46
CA VAL A 125 0.95 -20.22 -9.78
C VAL A 125 0.74 -19.06 -10.77
N ARG A 126 1.37 -19.11 -11.95
CA ARG A 126 1.15 -18.11 -13.00
C ARG A 126 -0.29 -18.07 -13.47
N GLN A 127 -0.88 -19.23 -13.74
CA GLN A 127 -2.28 -19.33 -14.15
C GLN A 127 -3.23 -18.76 -13.09
N HIS A 128 -2.98 -19.01 -11.80
CA HIS A 128 -3.76 -18.40 -10.72
C HIS A 128 -3.58 -16.88 -10.65
N LEU A 129 -2.36 -16.36 -10.83
CA LEU A 129 -2.12 -14.92 -10.87
C LEU A 129 -2.83 -14.28 -12.07
N GLU A 130 -2.81 -14.92 -13.23
CA GLU A 130 -3.55 -14.48 -14.42
C GLU A 130 -5.06 -14.47 -14.18
N GLN A 131 -5.60 -15.47 -13.48
CA GLN A 131 -7.01 -15.49 -13.08
C GLN A 131 -7.35 -14.33 -12.14
N ILE A 132 -6.52 -14.09 -11.10
CA ILE A 132 -6.71 -12.96 -10.19
C ILE A 132 -6.63 -11.63 -10.94
N SER A 133 -5.67 -11.48 -11.86
CA SER A 133 -5.53 -10.28 -12.68
C SER A 133 -6.70 -10.11 -13.65
N ALA A 134 -7.24 -11.19 -14.21
CA ALA A 134 -8.39 -11.15 -15.10
C ALA A 134 -9.68 -10.71 -14.38
N GLU A 135 -9.75 -10.84 -13.04
CA GLU A 135 -10.84 -10.25 -12.26
C GLU A 135 -10.75 -8.72 -12.19
N LEU A 136 -9.53 -8.16 -12.30
CA LEU A 136 -9.32 -6.71 -12.37
C LEU A 136 -9.55 -6.29 -13.83
N GLU A 137 -10.67 -5.63 -14.11
CA GLU A 137 -10.92 -5.04 -15.42
C GLU A 137 -9.98 -3.83 -15.58
N LEU A 138 -8.76 -4.10 -16.05
CA LEU A 138 -7.71 -3.11 -16.21
C LEU A 138 -7.85 -2.42 -17.56
N GLU A 139 -7.91 -1.10 -17.52
CA GLU A 139 -7.90 -0.24 -18.69
C GLU A 139 -6.67 0.66 -18.68
N SER A 140 -6.27 1.12 -19.86
CA SER A 140 -5.12 2.01 -19.99
C SER A 140 -5.28 3.00 -21.11
N SER A 141 -4.70 4.19 -20.93
CA SER A 141 -4.55 5.20 -21.97
C SER A 141 -3.13 5.76 -21.97
N ILE A 142 -2.73 6.34 -23.11
CA ILE A 142 -1.46 7.04 -23.24
C ILE A 142 -1.77 8.51 -23.48
N SER A 143 -1.20 9.38 -22.65
CA SER A 143 -1.31 10.84 -22.79
C SER A 143 0.09 11.43 -22.69
N ASN A 144 0.52 12.20 -23.69
CA ASN A 144 1.85 12.81 -23.75
C ASN A 144 3.02 11.80 -23.54
N GLY A 145 2.88 10.59 -24.07
CA GLY A 145 3.86 9.52 -23.91
C GLY A 145 3.92 8.90 -22.50
N LYS A 146 2.98 9.27 -21.62
CA LYS A 146 2.83 8.69 -20.28
C LYS A 146 1.65 7.73 -20.25
N GLN A 147 1.88 6.57 -19.64
CA GLN A 147 0.85 5.54 -19.48
C GLN A 147 0.02 5.83 -18.22
N PHE A 148 -1.30 5.77 -18.38
CA PHE A 148 -2.28 5.77 -17.31
C PHE A 148 -2.95 4.40 -17.30
N THR A 149 -3.06 3.79 -16.12
CA THR A 149 -3.74 2.51 -15.95
C THR A 149 -4.68 2.59 -14.76
N TRP A 150 -5.88 2.06 -14.90
CA TRP A 150 -6.90 2.07 -13.85
C TRP A 150 -7.74 0.79 -13.88
N VAL A 151 -8.43 0.54 -12.78
CA VAL A 151 -9.42 -0.53 -12.64
C VAL A 151 -10.80 0.06 -12.96
N SER A 152 -11.54 -0.48 -13.91
CA SER A 152 -12.89 0.01 -14.24
C SER A 152 -13.99 -0.63 -13.39
N ASN A 153 -13.78 -1.86 -12.91
CA ASN A 153 -14.74 -2.55 -12.04
C ASN A 153 -14.51 -2.36 -10.53
N VAL A 154 -14.11 -1.15 -10.10
CA VAL A 154 -13.69 -0.84 -8.72
C VAL A 154 -14.70 -1.30 -7.67
N LYS A 155 -16.00 -1.02 -7.88
CA LYS A 155 -17.06 -1.37 -6.92
C LYS A 155 -17.09 -2.87 -6.64
N ILE A 156 -17.00 -3.70 -7.67
CA ILE A 156 -17.04 -5.17 -7.55
C ILE A 156 -15.84 -5.67 -6.73
N ILE A 157 -14.64 -5.16 -7.03
CA ILE A 157 -13.41 -5.54 -6.32
C ILE A 157 -13.47 -5.10 -4.85
N LEU A 158 -13.99 -3.90 -4.59
CA LEU A 158 -14.18 -3.40 -3.25
C LEU A 158 -15.19 -4.24 -2.45
N GLU A 159 -16.35 -4.56 -3.02
CA GLU A 159 -17.37 -5.41 -2.38
C GLU A 159 -16.83 -6.80 -2.03
N ARG A 160 -16.00 -7.38 -2.91
CA ARG A 160 -15.28 -8.64 -2.62
C ARG A 160 -14.28 -8.47 -1.47
N ARG A 161 -13.55 -7.35 -1.42
CA ARG A 161 -12.62 -7.06 -0.32
C ARG A 161 -13.36 -6.88 1.00
N LEU A 162 -14.44 -6.09 1.02
CA LEU A 162 -15.27 -5.88 2.19
C LEU A 162 -15.90 -7.19 2.67
N SER A 163 -16.42 -8.01 1.77
CA SER A 163 -16.98 -9.32 2.12
C SER A 163 -15.94 -10.25 2.77
N ARG A 164 -14.70 -10.25 2.28
CA ARG A 164 -13.60 -11.02 2.91
C ARG A 164 -13.25 -10.48 4.30
N LEU A 165 -13.20 -9.16 4.47
CA LEU A 165 -12.94 -8.54 5.77
C LEU A 165 -14.08 -8.78 6.76
N HIS A 166 -15.33 -8.81 6.28
CA HIS A 166 -16.50 -9.17 7.08
C HIS A 166 -16.42 -10.62 7.56
N GLN A 167 -16.13 -11.56 6.65
CA GLN A 167 -15.99 -12.99 6.97
C GLN A 167 -14.85 -13.26 7.96
N SER A 168 -13.77 -12.47 7.93
CA SER A 168 -12.67 -12.59 8.88
C SER A 168 -12.90 -11.88 10.22
N GLY A 169 -14.05 -11.22 10.40
CA GLY A 169 -14.33 -10.41 11.61
C GLY A 169 -13.49 -9.14 11.72
N SER A 170 -12.91 -8.66 10.61
CA SER A 170 -12.02 -7.49 10.59
C SER A 170 -12.75 -6.16 10.36
N LEU A 171 -14.01 -6.20 9.89
CA LEU A 171 -14.84 -4.99 9.73
C LEU A 171 -15.56 -4.64 11.02
N ASP A 172 -15.49 -3.37 11.40
CA ASP A 172 -16.25 -2.77 12.48
C ASP A 172 -17.32 -1.81 11.92
N PHE A 173 -18.58 -2.09 12.27
CA PHE A 173 -19.73 -1.26 11.91
C PHE A 173 -20.33 -0.53 13.12
N SER A 174 -19.73 -0.72 14.30
CA SER A 174 -20.24 -0.21 15.57
C SER A 174 -19.90 1.27 15.81
N GLY A 175 -20.48 1.83 16.88
CA GLY A 175 -20.16 3.18 17.34
C GLY A 175 -20.38 4.25 16.26
N ARG A 176 -19.35 5.06 16.02
CA ARG A 176 -19.41 6.22 15.10
C ARG A 176 -19.54 5.84 13.62
N PHE A 177 -19.37 4.58 13.24
CA PHE A 177 -19.64 4.13 11.88
C PHE A 177 -21.14 4.07 11.58
N GLY A 178 -21.99 3.86 12.59
CA GLY A 178 -23.45 3.88 12.45
C GLY A 178 -23.99 2.92 11.38
N GLY A 179 -23.35 1.75 11.22
CA GLY A 179 -23.72 0.79 10.18
C GLY A 179 -23.27 1.12 8.74
N ASN A 180 -22.56 2.24 8.52
CA ASN A 180 -22.07 2.64 7.20
C ASN A 180 -20.67 2.08 6.91
N VAL A 181 -20.32 2.02 5.62
CA VAL A 181 -18.96 1.77 5.15
C VAL A 181 -18.25 3.10 4.90
N PHE A 182 -17.16 3.34 5.60
CA PHE A 182 -16.31 4.51 5.47
C PHE A 182 -15.17 4.17 4.50
N LEU A 183 -15.09 4.93 3.41
CA LEU A 183 -14.05 4.80 2.40
C LEU A 183 -13.33 6.12 2.26
N PHE A 184 -12.02 6.06 2.01
CA PHE A 184 -11.26 7.26 1.71
C PHE A 184 -10.46 7.11 0.43
N PHE A 185 -10.48 8.15 -0.38
CA PHE A 185 -9.58 8.27 -1.52
C PHE A 185 -8.23 8.82 -1.06
N VAL A 186 -7.14 8.24 -1.57
CA VAL A 186 -5.78 8.74 -1.38
C VAL A 186 -5.00 8.62 -2.68
N ALA A 187 -4.14 9.59 -2.95
CA ALA A 187 -3.13 9.50 -3.99
C ALA A 187 -1.78 9.93 -3.44
N ASP A 188 -0.70 9.39 -4.00
CA ASP A 188 0.66 9.73 -3.63
C ASP A 188 1.62 9.55 -4.82
N LYS A 189 2.59 10.45 -4.93
CA LYS A 189 3.67 10.35 -5.91
C LYS A 189 4.92 9.78 -5.27
N GLY A 190 5.26 8.55 -5.66
CA GLY A 190 6.53 7.92 -5.32
C GLY A 190 7.46 7.85 -6.53
N GLY A 191 8.53 8.64 -6.53
CA GLY A 191 9.49 8.68 -7.63
C GLY A 191 8.86 9.24 -8.91
N THR A 192 8.82 8.44 -9.98
CA THR A 192 8.24 8.83 -11.28
C THR A 192 6.76 8.49 -11.42
N THR A 193 6.19 7.76 -10.46
CA THR A 193 4.85 7.15 -10.60
C THR A 193 3.92 7.62 -9.50
N THR A 194 2.77 8.14 -9.91
CA THR A 194 1.64 8.45 -9.02
C THR A 194 0.73 7.25 -8.89
N LYS A 195 0.25 7.00 -7.68
CA LYS A 195 -0.63 5.88 -7.34
C LYS A 195 -1.89 6.43 -6.68
N CYS A 196 -3.05 5.93 -7.08
CA CYS A 196 -4.35 6.25 -6.51
C CYS A 196 -4.92 5.00 -5.86
N ALA A 197 -5.42 5.12 -4.63
CA ALA A 197 -5.96 4.01 -3.86
C ALA A 197 -7.25 4.40 -3.11
N ILE A 198 -8.03 3.37 -2.77
CA ILE A 198 -9.15 3.47 -1.82
C ILE A 198 -8.73 2.77 -0.55
N GLY A 199 -8.80 3.46 0.58
CA GLY A 199 -8.67 2.86 1.88
C GLY A 199 -10.01 2.59 2.54
N ILE A 200 -10.03 1.55 3.38
CA ILE A 200 -11.21 1.14 4.15
C ILE A 200 -11.04 1.66 5.58
N GLY A 201 -11.99 2.47 6.06
CA GLY A 201 -11.97 3.09 7.39
C GLY A 201 -12.46 2.16 8.51
N ASN A 202 -13.37 1.23 8.20
CA ASN A 202 -14.00 0.29 9.15
C ASN A 202 -13.07 -0.81 9.68
N VAL A 203 -11.77 -0.57 9.77
CA VAL A 203 -10.78 -1.56 10.19
C VAL A 203 -9.83 -0.95 11.20
N LYS A 204 -9.34 -1.76 12.13
CA LYS A 204 -8.46 -1.31 13.23
C LYS A 204 -7.20 -0.55 12.78
N ARG A 205 -6.67 -0.87 11.60
CA ARG A 205 -5.46 -0.26 11.02
C ARG A 205 -5.77 0.34 9.65
N ALA A 206 -6.67 1.32 9.60
CA ALA A 206 -7.14 1.91 8.34
C ALA A 206 -5.99 2.49 7.50
N ASN A 207 -4.93 3.01 8.12
CA ASN A 207 -3.73 3.54 7.46
C ASN A 207 -2.71 2.48 7.02
N SER A 208 -2.98 1.18 7.18
CA SER A 208 -2.10 0.11 6.73
C SER A 208 -2.22 -0.09 5.21
N ALA A 209 -1.09 -0.34 4.55
CA ALA A 209 -1.05 -0.71 3.14
C ALA A 209 -1.92 -1.95 2.82
N ASP A 210 -2.10 -2.85 3.79
CA ASP A 210 -2.97 -4.04 3.64
C ASP A 210 -4.45 -3.68 3.43
N ASN A 211 -4.85 -2.47 3.82
CA ASN A 211 -6.21 -1.96 3.74
C ASN A 211 -6.39 -0.90 2.63
N LEU A 212 -5.35 -0.70 1.80
CA LEU A 212 -5.40 0.12 0.61
C LEU A 212 -5.62 -0.76 -0.63
N LEU A 213 -6.65 -0.44 -1.41
CA LEU A 213 -6.89 -1.02 -2.72
C LEU A 213 -6.36 -0.06 -3.78
N LEU A 214 -5.29 -0.45 -4.47
CA LEU A 214 -4.76 0.32 -5.61
C LEU A 214 -5.78 0.28 -6.75
N ILE A 215 -6.19 1.45 -7.24
CA ILE A 215 -7.21 1.59 -8.28
C ILE A 215 -6.68 2.26 -9.54
N SER A 216 -5.58 3.00 -9.46
CA SER A 216 -4.90 3.56 -10.63
C SER A 216 -3.43 3.84 -10.38
N LEU A 217 -2.64 3.82 -11.45
CA LEU A 217 -1.22 4.17 -11.48
C LEU A 217 -0.88 4.87 -12.80
N PHE A 218 0.00 5.87 -12.73
CA PHE A 218 0.50 6.57 -13.94
C PHE A 218 1.88 7.21 -13.73
N ASP A 219 2.68 7.29 -14.79
CA ASP A 219 4.08 7.74 -14.75
C ASP A 219 4.24 9.26 -14.92
N ASP A 220 3.51 10.02 -14.11
CA ASP A 220 3.53 11.47 -14.13
C ASP A 220 3.31 12.09 -12.73
N SER A 221 3.35 13.42 -12.63
CA SER A 221 3.01 14.15 -11.41
C SER A 221 1.55 14.01 -11.02
N ASP A 222 1.33 13.97 -9.72
CA ASP A 222 0.08 14.01 -8.99
C ASP A 222 -0.59 15.41 -8.98
N ASP A 223 -0.34 16.21 -10.01
CA ASP A 223 -0.97 17.51 -10.16
C ASP A 223 -2.40 17.39 -10.68
N HIS A 224 -3.13 18.50 -10.59
CA HIS A 224 -4.51 18.55 -11.02
C HIS A 224 -4.71 18.15 -12.49
N GLN A 225 -3.80 18.54 -13.41
CA GLN A 225 -4.00 18.26 -14.85
C GLN A 225 -3.94 16.77 -15.13
N ASN A 226 -3.06 16.04 -14.44
CA ASN A 226 -2.94 14.60 -14.60
C ASN A 226 -4.04 13.83 -13.87
N LEU A 227 -4.44 14.28 -12.67
CA LEU A 227 -5.58 13.70 -11.96
C LEU A 227 -6.89 13.92 -12.72
N ASP A 228 -7.10 15.08 -13.34
CA ASP A 228 -8.34 15.39 -14.08
C ASP A 228 -8.56 14.45 -15.28
N LYS A 229 -7.49 13.90 -15.87
CA LYS A 229 -7.59 12.85 -16.91
C LYS A 229 -8.26 11.56 -16.41
N LEU A 230 -8.25 11.32 -15.10
CA LEU A 230 -8.91 10.19 -14.46
C LEU A 230 -10.35 10.51 -14.01
N LYS A 231 -10.82 11.75 -14.18
CA LYS A 231 -12.12 12.20 -13.69
C LYS A 231 -13.27 11.36 -14.23
N ASP A 232 -13.37 11.25 -15.56
CA ASP A 232 -14.49 10.57 -16.20
C ASP A 232 -14.39 9.05 -16.16
N VAL A 233 -13.16 8.53 -16.23
CA VAL A 233 -12.90 7.08 -16.30
C VAL A 233 -12.82 6.41 -14.93
N LEU A 234 -12.51 7.16 -13.88
CA LEU A 234 -12.32 6.62 -12.53
C LEU A 234 -13.17 7.37 -11.51
N PHE A 235 -12.93 8.66 -11.28
CA PHE A 235 -13.48 9.37 -10.12
C PHE A 235 -15.01 9.48 -10.13
N ASN A 236 -15.61 9.72 -11.29
CA ASN A 236 -17.07 9.75 -11.44
C ASN A 236 -17.71 8.37 -11.15
N GLN A 237 -16.95 7.28 -11.29
CA GLN A 237 -17.41 5.91 -11.02
C GLN A 237 -17.17 5.49 -9.56
N LEU A 238 -16.31 6.19 -8.82
CA LEU A 238 -15.99 5.85 -7.43
C LEU A 238 -17.12 6.21 -6.47
N LEU A 239 -17.82 7.32 -6.66
CA LEU A 239 -18.71 7.89 -5.64
C LEU A 239 -20.10 7.22 -5.61
N PHE A 240 -20.13 5.89 -5.57
CA PHE A 240 -21.36 5.14 -5.32
C PHE A 240 -21.87 5.35 -3.90
N GLU A 241 -23.20 5.35 -3.76
CA GLU A 241 -23.90 5.60 -2.49
C GLU A 241 -23.93 4.37 -1.57
N SER A 242 -23.77 3.17 -2.13
CA SER A 242 -23.90 1.91 -1.40
C SER A 242 -22.97 0.81 -1.96
N VAL A 243 -22.66 -0.16 -1.10
CA VAL A 243 -21.91 -1.39 -1.41
C VAL A 243 -22.53 -2.60 -0.72
N ARG A 244 -22.38 -3.78 -1.34
CA ARG A 244 -22.77 -5.05 -0.72
C ARG A 244 -21.68 -5.60 0.19
N VAL A 245 -22.02 -5.89 1.45
CA VAL A 245 -21.14 -6.53 2.43
C VAL A 245 -21.89 -7.65 3.13
N GLY A 246 -21.38 -8.89 3.06
CA GLY A 246 -22.03 -10.03 3.72
C GLY A 246 -23.44 -10.35 3.22
N GLY A 247 -23.78 -9.92 2.00
CA GLY A 247 -25.12 -10.05 1.43
C GLY A 247 -26.05 -8.87 1.70
N GLU A 248 -25.68 -7.94 2.59
CA GLU A 248 -26.47 -6.74 2.89
C GLU A 248 -25.95 -5.52 2.12
N GLU A 249 -26.85 -4.62 1.76
CA GLU A 249 -26.49 -3.31 1.21
C GLU A 249 -26.19 -2.33 2.35
N LYS A 250 -25.00 -1.71 2.31
CA LYS A 250 -24.52 -0.74 3.30
C LYS A 250 -24.28 0.59 2.59
N ALA A 251 -24.75 1.69 3.18
CA ALA A 251 -24.47 3.02 2.69
C ALA A 251 -22.99 3.37 2.86
N VAL A 252 -22.47 4.18 1.95
CA VAL A 252 -21.06 4.56 1.88
C VAL A 252 -20.87 6.02 2.30
N LYS A 253 -19.85 6.27 3.11
CA LYS A 253 -19.36 7.60 3.47
C LYS A 253 -17.96 7.79 2.90
N TRP A 254 -17.87 8.69 1.93
CA TRP A 254 -16.61 9.03 1.26
C TRP A 254 -15.88 10.14 1.97
N PHE A 255 -14.57 9.95 2.10
CA PHE A 255 -13.60 10.91 2.60
C PHE A 255 -12.48 11.11 1.58
N ALA A 256 -11.81 12.27 1.64
CA ALA A 256 -10.60 12.52 0.86
C ALA A 256 -9.43 12.72 1.82
N THR A 257 -8.32 12.04 1.57
CA THR A 257 -7.09 12.16 2.35
C THR A 257 -5.86 12.17 1.44
N GLY A 258 -4.72 12.53 2.00
CA GLY A 258 -3.48 12.76 1.28
C GLY A 258 -2.77 13.99 1.82
N ASP A 259 -1.56 14.25 1.37
CA ASP A 259 -0.88 15.49 1.70
C ASP A 259 -1.65 16.72 1.17
N LEU A 260 -1.26 17.91 1.61
CA LEU A 260 -1.94 19.15 1.21
C LEU A 260 -1.81 19.41 -0.30
N LYS A 261 -0.78 18.87 -0.97
CA LYS A 261 -0.56 19.05 -2.39
C LYS A 261 -1.58 18.25 -3.21
N ILE A 262 -1.76 16.97 -2.88
CA ILE A 262 -2.77 16.08 -3.45
C ILE A 262 -4.16 16.64 -3.20
N LEU A 263 -4.47 16.99 -1.96
CA LEU A 263 -5.78 17.56 -1.63
C LEU A 263 -6.00 18.87 -2.39
N SER A 264 -4.99 19.73 -2.51
CA SER A 264 -5.12 20.95 -3.31
C SER A 264 -5.35 20.65 -4.79
N ALA A 265 -4.68 19.63 -5.34
CA ALA A 265 -4.90 19.20 -6.71
C ALA A 265 -6.33 18.66 -6.91
N LEU A 266 -6.83 17.81 -6.01
CA LEU A 266 -8.18 17.23 -6.10
C LEU A 266 -9.30 18.27 -6.02
N TYR A 267 -9.08 19.37 -5.30
CA TYR A 267 -10.08 20.42 -5.09
C TYR A 267 -9.80 21.71 -5.89
N GLY A 268 -8.85 21.69 -6.82
CA GLY A 268 -8.55 22.83 -7.68
C GLY A 268 -8.00 24.06 -6.94
N HIS A 269 -7.41 23.84 -5.77
CA HIS A 269 -6.82 24.86 -4.92
C HIS A 269 -5.37 25.14 -5.29
N MET A 270 -4.92 26.39 -5.12
CA MET A 270 -3.59 26.86 -5.54
C MET A 270 -2.43 26.40 -4.63
N GLY A 271 -2.71 25.60 -3.60
CA GLY A 271 -1.71 24.97 -2.75
C GLY A 271 -1.29 25.79 -1.52
N SER A 272 -0.31 25.24 -0.78
CA SER A 272 0.17 25.75 0.51
C SER A 272 0.79 27.15 0.43
N SER A 273 1.34 27.55 -0.72
CA SER A 273 1.97 28.85 -0.89
C SER A 273 0.98 29.99 -1.13
N SER A 274 -0.29 29.70 -1.36
CA SER A 274 -1.33 30.69 -1.69
C SER A 274 -1.74 31.59 -0.51
N THR A 275 -2.37 32.73 -0.79
CA THR A 275 -2.83 33.68 0.24
C THR A 275 -3.87 33.05 1.17
N PHE A 276 -4.75 32.20 0.63
CA PHE A 276 -5.82 31.52 1.36
C PHE A 276 -5.53 30.02 1.44
N SER A 277 -4.43 29.63 2.09
CA SER A 277 -3.86 28.29 1.99
C SER A 277 -4.68 27.16 2.63
N CYS A 278 -5.67 27.49 3.47
CA CYS A 278 -6.50 26.49 4.11
C CYS A 278 -7.53 25.92 3.13
N LEU A 279 -7.60 24.59 3.03
CA LEU A 279 -8.64 23.88 2.27
C LEU A 279 -9.99 23.82 2.99
N LEU A 280 -10.02 24.08 4.29
CA LEU A 280 -11.24 23.98 5.11
C LEU A 280 -11.92 25.32 5.33
N CYS A 281 -11.21 26.45 5.21
CA CYS A 281 -11.77 27.78 5.44
C CYS A 281 -11.13 28.83 4.54
N GLU A 282 -11.72 30.03 4.51
CA GLU A 282 -11.25 31.18 3.74
C GLU A 282 -10.38 32.15 4.56
N ALA A 283 -9.68 31.64 5.58
CA ALA A 283 -8.72 32.43 6.35
C ALA A 283 -7.47 32.76 5.50
N PRO A 284 -7.04 34.02 5.40
CA PRO A 284 -5.77 34.36 4.77
C PRO A 284 -4.59 34.03 5.69
N LYS A 285 -3.42 33.70 5.15
CA LYS A 285 -2.23 33.26 5.90
C LYS A 285 -1.82 34.13 7.09
N ASN A 286 -2.08 35.44 7.05
CA ASN A 286 -1.67 36.37 8.11
C ASN A 286 -2.81 36.71 9.09
N SER A 287 -3.96 36.02 8.99
CA SER A 287 -5.12 36.28 9.86
C SER A 287 -5.04 35.64 11.23
N PHE A 288 -4.03 34.84 11.54
CA PHE A 288 -3.89 34.20 12.86
C PHE A 288 -3.82 35.20 14.03
N LYS A 289 -3.56 36.49 13.75
CA LYS A 289 -3.55 37.57 14.75
C LYS A 289 -4.95 38.11 15.05
N ASP A 290 -5.89 37.90 14.15
CA ASP A 290 -7.22 38.43 14.24
C ASP A 290 -8.11 37.27 14.70
N ASN A 291 -8.76 37.38 15.87
CA ASN A 291 -9.71 36.37 16.41
C ASN A 291 -11.01 36.26 15.57
N ASN A 292 -10.90 36.43 14.26
CA ASN A 292 -11.98 36.41 13.30
C ASN A 292 -12.37 34.97 12.97
N ILE A 293 -13.68 34.74 12.93
CA ILE A 293 -14.25 33.49 12.43
C ILE A 293 -14.34 33.61 10.91
N TYR A 294 -13.62 32.74 10.20
CA TYR A 294 -13.64 32.70 8.74
C TYR A 294 -14.65 31.67 8.23
N PRO A 295 -15.33 31.95 7.10
CA PRO A 295 -16.25 30.99 6.50
C PRO A 295 -15.56 29.65 6.20
N ALA A 296 -16.25 28.56 6.53
CA ALA A 296 -15.84 27.22 6.09
C ALA A 296 -16.03 27.09 4.58
N ARG A 297 -15.12 26.39 3.92
CA ARG A 297 -15.24 26.07 2.49
C ARG A 297 -16.24 24.95 2.28
N THR A 298 -16.94 25.04 1.16
CA THR A 298 -17.85 24.00 0.66
C THR A 298 -17.53 23.76 -0.81
N LEU A 299 -18.03 22.67 -1.40
CA LEU A 299 -17.89 22.46 -2.84
C LEU A 299 -18.47 23.65 -3.64
N PHE A 300 -19.60 24.17 -3.18
CA PHE A 300 -20.21 25.37 -3.75
C PHE A 300 -19.29 26.61 -3.65
N SER A 301 -18.62 26.84 -2.51
CA SER A 301 -17.70 27.98 -2.38
C SER A 301 -16.43 27.81 -3.22
N ILE A 302 -16.00 26.56 -3.46
CA ILE A 302 -14.93 26.26 -4.43
C ILE A 302 -15.38 26.61 -5.84
N ASP A 303 -16.57 26.17 -6.27
CA ASP A 303 -17.10 26.51 -7.59
C ASP A 303 -17.22 28.01 -7.80
N GLN A 304 -17.71 28.74 -6.78
CA GLN A 304 -17.73 30.21 -6.81
C GLN A 304 -16.31 30.80 -6.92
N GLY A 305 -15.35 30.26 -6.18
CA GLY A 305 -13.95 30.65 -6.27
C GLY A 305 -13.39 30.47 -7.69
N PHE A 306 -13.73 29.35 -8.34
CA PHE A 306 -13.34 29.08 -9.72
C PHE A 306 -14.03 30.02 -10.72
N CYS A 307 -15.34 30.31 -10.56
CA CYS A 307 -16.01 31.31 -11.40
C CYS A 307 -15.36 32.69 -11.29
N ARG A 308 -14.97 33.11 -10.07
CA ARG A 308 -14.19 34.34 -9.86
C ARG A 308 -12.83 34.25 -10.54
N TYR A 309 -12.16 33.11 -10.44
CA TYR A 309 -10.89 32.90 -11.14
C TYR A 309 -11.03 33.14 -12.64
N LEU A 310 -12.03 32.54 -13.30
CA LEU A 310 -12.28 32.74 -14.73
C LEU A 310 -12.58 34.21 -15.07
N TYR A 311 -13.47 34.84 -14.31
CA TYR A 311 -13.84 36.25 -14.50
C TYR A 311 -12.62 37.20 -14.44
N PHE A 312 -11.73 36.97 -13.48
CA PHE A 312 -10.54 37.79 -13.30
C PHE A 312 -9.34 37.35 -14.15
N SER A 313 -9.31 36.11 -14.66
CA SER A 313 -8.23 35.62 -15.53
C SER A 313 -8.32 36.20 -16.93
N ASP A 314 -9.53 36.34 -17.48
CA ASP A 314 -9.76 36.94 -18.81
C ASP A 314 -9.35 38.43 -18.86
N ALA A 315 -9.26 39.08 -17.69
CA ALA A 315 -8.81 40.46 -17.53
C ALA A 315 -7.31 40.61 -17.19
N ALA A 316 -6.51 39.53 -17.12
CA ALA A 316 -5.17 39.54 -16.49
C ALA A 316 -3.99 39.18 -17.41
N LEU A 317 -3.05 40.13 -17.61
CA LEU A 317 -1.80 39.94 -18.39
C LEU A 317 -0.49 40.25 -17.60
N SER A 318 -0.45 40.29 -16.24
CA SER A 318 0.80 40.58 -15.49
C SER A 318 0.95 39.90 -14.11
N ARG A 319 2.19 39.73 -13.63
CA ARG A 319 2.56 39.06 -12.35
C ARG A 319 1.93 39.68 -11.08
N LYS A 320 1.86 41.02 -10.98
CA LYS A 320 1.14 41.70 -9.87
C LYS A 320 -0.34 41.32 -9.81
N ARG A 321 -0.93 40.83 -10.92
CA ARG A 321 -2.31 40.37 -10.96
C ARG A 321 -2.48 38.89 -10.58
N THR A 322 -1.45 38.06 -10.57
CA THR A 322 -1.56 36.66 -10.11
C THR A 322 -1.84 36.57 -8.61
N GLU A 323 -1.21 37.45 -7.82
CA GLU A 323 -1.52 37.58 -6.39
C GLU A 323 -2.95 38.11 -6.18
N GLN A 324 -3.36 39.10 -6.98
CA GLN A 324 -4.73 39.63 -6.95
C GLN A 324 -5.77 38.58 -7.36
N LEU A 325 -5.43 37.73 -8.34
CA LEU A 325 -6.26 36.63 -8.80
C LEU A 325 -6.48 35.62 -7.67
N GLY A 326 -5.40 35.20 -6.99
CA GLY A 326 -5.49 34.34 -5.81
C GLY A 326 -6.26 34.98 -4.65
N LYS A 327 -6.22 36.32 -4.51
CA LYS A 327 -7.04 37.03 -3.52
C LYS A 327 -8.53 37.00 -3.87
N ASN A 328 -8.86 37.30 -5.13
CA ASN A 328 -10.24 37.39 -5.61
C ASN A 328 -10.92 36.02 -5.71
N SER A 329 -10.18 34.98 -6.12
CA SER A 329 -10.69 33.61 -6.23
C SER A 329 -10.61 32.82 -4.93
N LYS A 330 -10.15 33.45 -3.83
CA LYS A 330 -9.84 32.76 -2.57
C LYS A 330 -8.94 31.54 -2.80
N SER A 331 -7.94 31.71 -3.66
CA SER A 331 -6.93 30.70 -4.01
C SER A 331 -7.48 29.43 -4.65
N ILE A 332 -8.64 29.52 -5.29
CA ILE A 332 -9.16 28.49 -6.20
C ILE A 332 -8.79 28.86 -7.63
N SER A 333 -8.36 27.88 -8.43
CA SER A 333 -8.00 28.09 -9.83
C SER A 333 -8.57 27.07 -10.79
N LYS A 334 -9.15 25.98 -10.29
CA LYS A 334 -9.74 24.90 -11.09
C LYS A 334 -10.98 24.34 -10.40
N GLN A 335 -11.83 23.63 -11.14
CA GLN A 335 -12.96 22.90 -10.55
C GLN A 335 -12.48 21.75 -9.67
N PRO A 336 -13.27 21.29 -8.70
CA PRO A 336 -12.95 20.06 -7.99
C PRO A 336 -13.06 18.84 -8.93
N ILE A 337 -12.15 17.88 -8.73
CA ILE A 337 -12.13 16.58 -9.39
C ILE A 337 -13.00 15.59 -8.60
N LEU A 338 -12.91 15.62 -7.27
CA LEU A 338 -13.72 14.77 -6.39
C LEU A 338 -14.93 15.53 -5.86
N ASN A 339 -16.11 14.92 -6.01
CA ASN A 339 -17.36 15.40 -5.42
C ASN A 339 -17.54 14.88 -3.98
N VAL A 340 -16.50 14.99 -3.16
CA VAL A 340 -16.54 14.68 -1.73
C VAL A 340 -16.70 16.01 -0.97
N PRO A 341 -17.65 16.12 -0.02
CA PRO A 341 -17.82 17.36 0.74
C PRO A 341 -16.52 17.78 1.43
N ILE A 342 -16.25 19.08 1.47
CA ILE A 342 -15.03 19.63 2.12
C ILE A 342 -14.96 19.26 3.60
N ALA A 343 -16.10 19.16 4.28
CA ALA A 343 -16.18 18.68 5.65
C ALA A 343 -15.73 17.21 5.84
N HIS A 344 -15.62 16.44 4.74
CA HIS A 344 -15.13 15.06 4.73
C HIS A 344 -13.67 14.97 4.23
N ILE A 345 -12.96 16.08 4.10
CA ILE A 345 -11.51 16.06 3.94
C ILE A 345 -10.90 15.70 5.30
N VAL A 346 -10.06 14.67 5.31
CA VAL A 346 -9.24 14.32 6.47
C VAL A 346 -7.92 15.08 6.38
N PRO A 347 -7.63 16.02 7.30
CA PRO A 347 -6.37 16.76 7.28
C PRO A 347 -5.17 15.80 7.37
N PRO A 348 -4.04 16.12 6.70
CA PRO A 348 -2.83 15.29 6.78
C PRO A 348 -2.13 15.50 8.12
N SER A 349 -2.69 14.95 9.20
CA SER A 349 -2.22 15.13 10.58
C SER A 349 -0.72 14.83 10.75
N LEU A 350 -0.21 13.78 10.10
CA LEU A 350 1.22 13.47 10.09
C LEU A 350 2.06 14.62 9.54
N HIS A 351 1.72 15.13 8.35
CA HIS A 351 2.46 16.23 7.71
C HIS A 351 2.31 17.55 8.46
N ILE A 352 1.15 17.79 9.09
CA ILE A 352 0.92 18.96 9.94
C ILE A 352 1.87 18.92 11.13
N VAL A 353 1.88 17.81 11.88
CA VAL A 353 2.76 17.65 13.05
C VAL A 353 4.23 17.70 12.65
N GLN A 354 4.61 17.09 11.54
CA GLN A 354 5.98 17.18 11.01
C GLN A 354 6.37 18.62 10.70
N GLY A 355 5.48 19.38 10.04
CA GLY A 355 5.70 20.79 9.73
C GLY A 355 5.81 21.65 10.98
N LEU A 356 4.93 21.44 11.97
CA LEU A 356 4.98 22.15 13.25
C LEU A 356 6.31 21.89 13.97
N ALA A 357 6.68 20.62 14.16
CA ALA A 357 7.91 20.26 14.85
C ALA A 357 9.16 20.74 14.11
N GLN A 358 9.20 20.63 12.78
CA GLN A 358 10.31 21.15 11.98
C GLN A 358 10.42 22.68 12.11
N ASN A 359 9.31 23.41 12.06
CA ASN A 359 9.31 24.86 12.22
C ASN A 359 9.78 25.25 13.63
N THR A 360 9.33 24.57 14.68
CA THR A 360 9.80 24.80 16.05
C THR A 360 11.31 24.60 16.15
N VAL A 361 11.85 23.53 15.56
CA VAL A 361 13.30 23.30 15.55
C VAL A 361 14.05 24.35 14.74
N ASN A 362 13.55 24.74 13.57
CA ASN A 362 14.21 25.78 12.75
C ASN A 362 14.25 27.12 13.48
N LEU A 363 13.15 27.52 14.13
CA LEU A 363 13.10 28.74 14.92
C LEU A 363 14.11 28.70 16.07
N MET A 364 14.26 27.55 16.73
CA MET A 364 15.24 27.36 17.79
C MET A 364 16.68 27.53 17.28
N GLU A 365 16.99 26.96 16.10
CA GLU A 365 18.29 27.10 15.45
C GLU A 365 18.56 28.53 14.99
N GLU A 366 17.54 29.25 14.53
CA GLU A 366 17.62 30.66 14.12
C GLU A 366 17.86 31.60 15.31
N MET A 367 17.29 31.28 16.48
CA MET A 367 17.47 32.08 17.70
C MET A 367 18.83 31.81 18.39
N ASN A 368 19.42 30.63 18.19
CA ASN A 368 20.66 30.22 18.86
C ASN A 368 21.66 29.61 17.85
N PRO A 369 22.12 30.38 16.85
CA PRO A 369 22.94 29.85 15.75
C PRO A 369 24.26 29.22 16.23
N GLU A 370 24.83 29.70 17.33
CA GLU A 370 26.05 29.19 17.95
C GLU A 370 25.89 27.80 18.59
N LEU A 371 24.65 27.41 18.91
CA LEU A 371 24.33 26.13 19.52
C LEU A 371 23.97 25.04 18.50
N VAL A 372 23.77 25.40 17.22
CA VAL A 372 23.41 24.46 16.15
C VAL A 372 24.37 23.25 16.07
N PRO A 373 25.71 23.39 16.14
CA PRO A 373 26.61 22.23 16.11
C PRO A 373 26.39 21.25 17.27
N GLN A 374 26.01 21.77 18.45
CA GLN A 374 25.74 20.96 19.64
C GLN A 374 24.38 20.28 19.52
N LEU A 375 23.37 21.00 19.00
CA LEU A 375 22.05 20.46 18.70
C LEU A 375 22.11 19.31 17.70
N GLU A 376 22.92 19.42 16.65
CA GLU A 376 23.11 18.32 15.69
C GLU A 376 23.66 17.04 16.35
N ILE A 377 24.58 17.17 17.30
CA ILE A 377 25.11 16.03 18.06
C ILE A 377 23.98 15.38 18.88
N VAL A 378 23.15 16.20 19.54
CA VAL A 378 22.00 15.72 20.30
C VAL A 378 21.01 15.01 19.37
N TYR A 379 20.64 15.60 18.23
CA TYR A 379 19.72 14.97 17.28
C TYR A 379 20.24 13.61 16.79
N ARG A 380 21.53 13.53 16.42
CA ARG A 380 22.17 12.28 16.02
C ARG A 380 22.17 11.24 17.12
N SER A 381 22.40 11.63 18.38
CA SER A 381 22.36 10.71 19.52
C SER A 381 21.00 10.04 19.71
N LEU A 382 19.91 10.70 19.28
CA LEU A 382 18.54 10.16 19.29
C LEU A 382 18.23 9.33 18.03
N GLY A 383 19.17 9.29 17.08
CA GLY A 383 18.98 8.73 15.75
C GLY A 383 17.98 9.55 14.92
N ALA A 384 17.98 10.88 15.08
CA ALA A 384 17.28 11.85 14.26
C ALA A 384 18.32 12.69 13.51
N ASP A 385 18.77 12.23 12.34
CA ASP A 385 19.82 12.93 11.60
C ASP A 385 19.23 13.76 10.44
N LYS A 386 19.71 14.99 10.28
CA LYS A 386 19.44 15.85 9.10
C LYS A 386 20.30 15.47 7.89
N GLN A 387 21.26 14.56 8.06
CA GLN A 387 22.15 14.10 7.00
C GLN A 387 21.41 13.22 5.97
N ASN A 388 20.79 13.86 4.98
CA ASN A 388 20.61 13.37 3.61
C ASN A 388 19.88 14.44 2.82
N PHE A 389 20.50 14.96 1.74
CA PHE A 389 20.00 15.76 0.59
C PHE A 389 18.89 16.83 0.76
N TYR A 390 17.93 16.65 1.66
CA TYR A 390 16.71 17.42 1.88
C TYR A 390 16.73 18.28 3.15
N GLN A 391 17.78 18.21 3.99
CA GLN A 391 17.94 19.00 5.24
C GLN A 391 16.69 19.01 6.16
N THR A 392 15.85 17.98 6.10
CA THR A 392 14.55 17.92 6.78
C THR A 392 14.41 16.62 7.56
N PHE A 393 13.70 16.68 8.69
CA PHE A 393 13.44 15.51 9.51
C PHE A 393 12.34 14.63 8.92
N THR A 394 12.56 13.31 8.90
CA THR A 394 11.51 12.34 8.58
C THR A 394 10.50 12.24 9.71
N GLY A 395 9.33 11.63 9.48
CA GLY A 395 8.32 11.44 10.54
C GLY A 395 8.85 10.64 11.74
N ASN A 396 9.75 9.68 11.48
CA ASN A 396 10.42 8.93 12.54
C ASN A 396 11.42 9.80 13.32
N HIS A 397 12.13 10.70 12.64
CA HIS A 397 13.01 11.66 13.31
C HIS A 397 12.19 12.61 14.19
N ILE A 398 11.12 13.21 13.65
CA ILE A 398 10.22 14.08 14.42
C ILE A 398 9.66 13.35 15.64
N ARG A 399 9.17 12.11 15.47
CA ARG A 399 8.70 11.31 16.59
C ARG A 399 9.78 11.16 17.65
N LYS A 400 11.01 10.80 17.28
CA LYS A 400 12.13 10.66 18.21
C LYS A 400 12.51 11.96 18.89
N LEU A 401 12.47 13.09 18.18
CA LEU A 401 12.75 14.41 18.75
C LEU A 401 11.68 14.80 19.79
N LEU A 402 10.40 14.54 19.48
CA LEU A 402 9.28 14.84 20.37
C LEU A 402 9.16 13.85 21.55
N THR A 403 9.54 12.59 21.38
CA THR A 403 9.45 11.56 22.44
C THR A 403 10.75 11.34 23.21
N GLY A 404 11.87 11.83 22.69
CA GLY A 404 13.20 11.55 23.23
C GLY A 404 13.47 12.26 24.56
N GLU A 405 14.55 11.84 25.23
CA GLU A 405 15.03 12.43 26.48
C GLU A 405 15.53 13.88 26.33
N VAL A 406 15.41 14.51 25.15
CA VAL A 406 15.75 15.92 24.90
C VAL A 406 15.05 16.85 25.89
N HIS A 407 13.78 16.56 26.17
CA HIS A 407 12.96 17.30 27.13
C HIS A 407 13.36 17.06 28.58
N GLN A 408 14.06 15.95 28.86
CA GLN A 408 14.53 15.59 30.20
C GLN A 408 15.93 16.14 30.47
N ASN A 409 16.74 16.31 29.42
CA ASN A 409 18.10 16.79 29.52
C ASN A 409 18.14 18.34 29.47
N ARG A 410 17.49 18.94 30.48
CA ARG A 410 17.44 20.40 30.72
C ARG A 410 18.82 21.06 30.64
N THR A 411 19.89 20.32 30.91
CA THR A 411 21.28 20.77 30.85
C THR A 411 21.69 21.37 29.50
N TYR A 412 21.10 20.93 28.38
CA TYR A 412 21.37 21.50 27.06
C TYR A 412 20.46 22.70 26.72
N VAL A 413 19.29 22.78 27.36
CA VAL A 413 18.21 23.74 27.08
C VAL A 413 18.24 24.93 28.07
N ALA A 414 18.83 24.75 29.25
CA ALA A 414 18.76 25.69 30.37
C ALA A 414 19.55 27.00 30.16
N SER A 415 20.43 27.08 29.15
CA SER A 415 21.12 28.32 28.78
C SER A 415 20.33 29.18 27.79
N TRP A 416 19.12 28.77 27.40
CA TRP A 416 18.36 29.44 26.34
C TRP A 416 17.37 30.43 26.97
N ILE A 417 17.36 31.65 26.44
CA ILE A 417 16.27 32.60 26.67
C ILE A 417 15.00 31.90 26.14
N ASP A 418 14.01 31.72 27.02
CA ASP A 418 12.72 31.05 26.76
C ASP A 418 12.73 29.55 26.44
N ALA A 419 13.75 28.83 26.92
CA ALA A 419 13.85 27.37 26.97
C ALA A 419 12.52 26.66 27.34
N GLU A 420 11.80 27.22 28.30
CA GLU A 420 10.56 26.64 28.83
C GLU A 420 9.41 26.74 27.81
N CYS A 421 9.27 27.83 27.07
CA CYS A 421 8.20 27.97 26.08
C CYS A 421 8.38 27.02 24.90
N PHE A 422 9.62 26.85 24.42
CA PHE A 422 9.94 25.83 23.42
C PHE A 422 9.69 24.41 23.93
N LEU A 423 10.08 24.13 25.17
CA LEU A 423 9.85 22.84 25.80
C LEU A 423 8.34 22.54 25.89
N GLN A 424 7.53 23.52 26.31
CA GLN A 424 6.08 23.40 26.37
C GLN A 424 5.45 23.24 24.98
N ALA A 425 5.92 23.99 23.97
CA ALA A 425 5.46 23.83 22.59
C ALA A 425 5.79 22.44 22.03
N ALA A 426 6.98 21.90 22.31
CA ALA A 426 7.36 20.56 21.88
C ALA A 426 6.56 19.46 22.62
N ILE A 427 6.34 19.60 23.93
CA ILE A 427 5.46 18.72 24.70
C ILE A 427 4.05 18.75 24.14
N ALA A 428 3.48 19.95 23.91
CA ALA A 428 2.16 20.09 23.31
C ALA A 428 2.09 19.43 21.92
N THR A 429 3.10 19.62 21.07
CA THR A 429 3.20 18.98 19.75
C THR A 429 3.26 17.45 19.85
N ARG A 430 3.97 16.89 20.83
CA ARG A 430 4.00 15.44 21.11
C ARG A 430 2.62 14.92 21.49
N GLU A 431 1.92 15.61 22.39
CA GLU A 431 0.57 15.21 22.80
C GLU A 431 -0.39 15.28 21.61
N ILE A 432 -0.34 16.35 20.81
CA ILE A 432 -1.10 16.49 19.54
C ILE A 432 -0.78 15.31 18.59
N GLN A 433 0.49 14.94 18.45
CA GLN A 433 0.91 13.81 17.62
C GLN A 433 0.29 12.48 18.08
N SER A 434 0.08 12.28 19.38
CA SER A 434 -0.50 11.05 19.92
C SER A 434 -1.93 10.79 19.40
N TYR A 435 -2.64 11.87 19.03
CA TYR A 435 -3.98 11.83 18.45
C TYR A 435 -3.99 11.67 16.92
N ALA A 436 -2.83 11.75 16.25
CA ALA A 436 -2.69 11.49 14.81
C ALA A 436 -2.71 9.98 14.47
N ARG A 437 -3.62 9.23 15.11
CA ARG A 437 -3.80 7.79 14.95
C ARG A 437 -5.09 7.50 14.19
N ALA A 438 -5.15 6.32 13.56
CA ALA A 438 -6.31 5.88 12.78
C ALA A 438 -7.44 5.34 13.69
N SER A 439 -7.98 6.19 14.57
CA SER A 439 -9.11 5.87 15.44
C SER A 439 -10.02 7.07 15.61
N PHE A 440 -11.27 6.84 15.98
CA PHE A 440 -12.10 7.90 16.52
C PHE A 440 -11.54 8.36 17.87
N LEU A 441 -11.57 9.67 18.10
CA LEU A 441 -11.32 10.24 19.41
C LEU A 441 -12.62 10.21 20.23
N VAL A 442 -12.49 9.88 21.51
CA VAL A 442 -13.59 10.09 22.49
C VAL A 442 -13.60 11.56 22.94
N GLU A 443 -14.66 11.97 23.65
CA GLU A 443 -14.87 13.38 24.01
C GLU A 443 -13.73 13.94 24.87
N ASP A 444 -13.31 13.24 25.91
CA ASP A 444 -12.14 13.61 26.73
C ASP A 444 -10.85 13.76 25.91
N GLU A 445 -10.67 12.94 24.87
CA GLU A 445 -9.51 13.02 23.97
C GLU A 445 -9.59 14.26 23.06
N ILE A 446 -10.81 14.65 22.64
CA ILE A 446 -11.05 15.87 21.87
C ILE A 446 -10.74 17.10 22.74
N ASP A 447 -11.28 17.16 23.97
CA ASP A 447 -11.04 18.27 24.90
C ASP A 447 -9.55 18.41 25.23
N HIS A 448 -8.87 17.29 25.44
CA HIS A 448 -7.43 17.29 25.67
C HIS A 448 -6.64 17.75 24.43
N PHE A 449 -7.03 17.29 23.24
CA PHE A 449 -6.43 17.72 21.98
C PHE A 449 -6.58 19.24 21.77
N GLU A 450 -7.76 19.79 22.03
CA GLU A 450 -8.02 21.24 21.96
C GLU A 450 -7.19 22.00 22.99
N THR A 451 -7.14 21.52 24.23
CA THR A 451 -6.31 22.11 25.30
C THR A 451 -4.83 22.17 24.89
N LYS A 452 -4.29 21.08 24.34
CA LYS A 452 -2.88 21.02 23.90
C LYS A 452 -2.62 21.87 22.66
N THR A 453 -3.60 21.97 21.76
CA THR A 453 -3.53 22.87 20.61
C THR A 453 -3.48 24.33 21.06
N ASN A 454 -4.32 24.74 22.01
CA ASN A 454 -4.30 26.08 22.58
C ASN A 454 -3.00 26.36 23.34
N GLN A 455 -2.51 25.39 24.12
CA GLN A 455 -1.22 25.49 24.80
C GLN A 455 -0.08 25.73 23.80
N PHE A 456 -0.03 24.98 22.70
CA PHE A 456 0.95 25.19 21.63
C PHE A 456 0.86 26.62 21.07
N PHE A 457 -0.35 27.08 20.73
CA PHE A 457 -0.54 28.41 20.16
C PHE A 457 -0.15 29.52 21.13
N GLU A 458 -0.49 29.43 22.43
CA GLU A 458 -0.08 30.44 23.41
C GLU A 458 1.45 30.49 23.55
N CYS A 459 2.13 29.34 23.61
CA CYS A 459 3.61 29.32 23.61
C CYS A 459 4.21 29.97 22.36
N MET A 460 3.57 29.82 21.20
CA MET A 460 4.01 30.46 19.95
C MET A 460 3.58 31.92 19.82
N ARG A 461 2.57 32.38 20.58
CA ARG A 461 1.95 33.71 20.48
C ARG A 461 2.54 34.72 21.46
N VAL A 462 2.81 34.30 22.70
CA VAL A 462 3.10 35.20 23.83
C VAL A 462 4.52 35.74 23.83
N ASP A 463 5.52 34.98 23.36
CA ASP A 463 6.94 35.40 23.45
C ASP A 463 7.61 35.63 22.09
N PHE A 464 7.10 34.97 21.05
CA PHE A 464 7.85 34.78 19.81
C PHE A 464 7.70 35.89 18.75
N LEU A 465 6.52 36.52 18.68
CA LEU A 465 6.22 37.53 17.66
C LEU A 465 6.68 38.95 18.05
N SER A 466 6.84 39.22 19.35
CA SER A 466 7.44 40.46 19.85
C SER A 466 8.94 40.48 19.58
N GLU A 467 9.67 39.41 19.93
CA GLU A 467 11.13 39.36 19.78
C GLU A 467 11.60 39.22 18.34
N ILE A 468 10.93 38.41 17.50
CA ILE A 468 11.26 38.38 16.06
C ILE A 468 10.99 39.74 15.42
N ALA A 469 9.90 40.42 15.79
CA ALA A 469 9.59 41.75 15.25
C ALA A 469 10.56 42.85 15.73
N ASP A 470 11.19 42.68 16.88
CA ASP A 470 12.18 43.61 17.42
C ASP A 470 13.60 43.28 16.92
N GLY A 471 13.96 42.00 16.79
CA GLY A 471 15.23 41.54 16.22
C GLY A 471 15.34 41.74 14.69
N TYR A 472 14.24 41.70 13.95
CA TYR A 472 14.21 42.16 12.55
C TYR A 472 14.32 43.69 12.46
N ARG A 473 13.66 44.44 13.37
CA ARG A 473 13.76 45.91 13.41
C ARG A 473 15.16 46.42 13.78
N GLN A 474 15.92 45.67 14.57
CA GLN A 474 17.31 45.99 14.89
C GLN A 474 18.25 45.67 13.73
N ARG A 475 18.10 44.52 13.06
CA ARG A 475 18.90 44.18 11.87
C ARG A 475 18.66 45.12 10.69
N ASP A 476 17.41 45.49 10.41
CA ASP A 476 17.09 46.48 9.36
C ASP A 476 17.67 47.86 9.71
N LYS A 477 17.76 48.23 11.00
CA LYS A 477 18.41 49.49 11.42
C LYS A 477 19.92 49.45 11.24
N GLU A 478 20.56 48.35 11.61
CA GLU A 478 22.02 48.18 11.48
C GLU A 478 22.45 48.09 10.01
N GLU A 479 21.72 47.37 9.16
CA GLU A 479 22.00 47.34 7.71
C GLU A 479 21.74 48.71 7.06
N HIS A 480 20.73 49.46 7.49
CA HIS A 480 20.45 50.79 6.96
C HIS A 480 21.45 51.85 7.46
N GLU A 481 21.98 51.73 8.69
CA GLU A 481 23.09 52.56 9.19
C GLU A 481 24.43 52.20 8.52
N GLU A 482 24.70 50.92 8.24
CA GLU A 482 25.91 50.48 7.55
C GLU A 482 25.92 50.90 6.05
N VAL A 483 24.75 50.90 5.40
CA VAL A 483 24.60 51.46 4.04
C VAL A 483 24.73 52.98 4.04
N CYS A 484 24.21 53.69 5.05
CA CYS A 484 24.39 55.14 5.17
C CYS A 484 25.85 55.54 5.47
N LEU A 485 26.58 54.77 6.28
CA LEU A 485 28.00 55.00 6.60
C LEU A 485 28.96 54.69 5.44
N ARG A 486 28.51 54.00 4.39
CA ARG A 486 29.28 53.75 3.15
C ARG A 486 28.98 54.75 2.04
N ILE A 487 28.05 55.68 2.26
CA ILE A 487 27.63 56.71 1.30
C ILE A 487 28.19 58.11 1.64
N ASP A 488 28.80 58.28 2.82
CA ASP A 488 29.71 59.39 3.13
C ASP A 488 31.19 58.98 2.91
#